data_AF-A0A4U1IS76-F1
#
_entry.id   AF-A0A4U1IS76-F1
#
_cell.length_a   1.000
_cell.length_b   1.000
_cell.length_c   1.000
_cell.angle_alpha   90.00
_cell.angle_beta   90.00
_cell.angle_gamma   90.00
#
_symmetry.space_group_name_H-M   'P 1'
#
loop_
_entity.id
_entity.type
_entity.pdbx_description
1 polymer ?
#
loop_
_entity_poly.entity_id
_entity_poly.type
_entity_poly.pdbx_seq_one_letter_code
_entity_poly.pdbx_strand_id
1 'polypeptide(L)'
;MAGTHDAAVRGLLGITALGHAAGGLAYALSQPRGFSVPSAAFFEHQVLGPLVAVLALVLGFALVTRREKLGAAVTAAFAGFWFVVAAFGWFTGTTSYARLLVLPFAAAFLLAALAHRMHRRAVGVVLPALAGALIGAGVWASARAPRASTVPSNHAPKSGTTIPEGDAALRKGDLRVRVEGASVVVEAGPHRAEIVPSFDYDAVADGCGLTVLDHRAARVPPFRAGREGDRIVFAGENADFEVFGAVEILGASTTRIEVSTTVRRELCAHLGSIVAMRLSQLRGADDGRELQTASINGFSWPSGDAGEPAHFVAFRGDELGFFRATRAEKGPFTAIGKIDEPLITAGGFRIRVPSWKEQASREPSPTAGWGISQGAIEHYGDWFFWHIAATSIGRGWHTVRTAPGTYETTILLETR
;
A
#
# COMPACT_ATOMS: atom_id res chain seq x y z
N MET A 1 27.22 48.91 0.95
CA MET A 1 25.99 48.15 1.29
C MET A 1 25.66 47.02 0.32
N ALA A 2 26.11 47.01 -0.94
CA ALA A 2 25.83 45.90 -1.88
C ALA A 2 26.44 44.53 -1.49
N GLY A 3 27.58 44.51 -0.81
CA GLY A 3 28.29 43.27 -0.46
C GLY A 3 27.66 42.44 0.66
N THR A 4 26.95 43.06 1.61
CA THR A 4 26.34 42.35 2.75
C THR A 4 25.10 41.56 2.34
N HIS A 5 24.26 42.13 1.47
CA HIS A 5 23.10 41.43 0.90
C HIS A 5 23.50 40.21 0.08
N ASP A 6 24.59 40.32 -0.68
CA ASP A 6 25.06 39.23 -1.54
C ASP A 6 25.67 38.07 -0.73
N ALA A 7 26.29 38.37 0.42
CA ALA A 7 26.73 37.34 1.37
C ALA A 7 25.55 36.61 2.02
N ALA A 8 24.50 37.33 2.42
CA ALA A 8 23.30 36.73 3.05
C ALA A 8 22.55 35.80 2.09
N VAL A 9 22.34 36.22 0.84
CA VAL A 9 21.69 35.38 -0.20
C VAL A 9 22.50 34.11 -0.45
N ARG A 10 23.83 34.22 -0.56
CA ARG A 10 24.71 33.05 -0.74
C ARG A 10 24.69 32.12 0.47
N GLY A 11 24.64 32.66 1.68
CA GLY A 11 24.47 31.88 2.91
C GLY A 11 23.18 31.07 2.91
N LEU A 12 22.05 31.71 2.58
CA LEU A 12 20.75 31.04 2.49
C LEU A 12 20.72 29.94 1.42
N LEU A 13 21.24 30.22 0.21
CA LEU A 13 21.34 29.22 -0.85
C LEU A 13 22.28 28.06 -0.46
N GLY A 14 23.35 28.35 0.28
CA GLY A 14 24.25 27.33 0.82
C GLY A 14 23.56 26.41 1.82
N ILE A 15 22.79 26.97 2.76
CA ILE A 15 21.97 26.18 3.70
C ILE A 15 20.93 25.35 2.95
N THR A 16 20.26 25.96 1.96
CA THR A 16 19.28 25.27 1.12
C THR A 16 19.92 24.10 0.37
N ALA A 17 21.09 24.29 -0.21
CA ALA A 17 21.86 23.24 -0.87
C ALA A 17 22.22 22.10 0.09
N LEU A 18 22.74 22.41 1.28
CA LEU A 18 23.06 21.40 2.28
C LEU A 18 21.81 20.60 2.71
N GLY A 19 20.68 21.27 2.90
CA GLY A 19 19.40 20.62 3.22
C GLY A 19 18.94 19.66 2.11
N HIS A 20 19.03 20.07 0.84
CA HIS A 20 18.69 19.20 -0.30
C HIS A 20 19.68 18.03 -0.45
N ALA A 21 20.98 18.26 -0.21
CA ALA A 21 21.98 17.21 -0.25
C ALA A 21 21.73 16.15 0.82
N ALA A 22 21.50 16.59 2.07
CA ALA A 22 21.17 15.71 3.18
C ALA A 22 19.84 14.97 2.95
N GLY A 23 18.80 15.69 2.49
CA GLY A 23 17.50 15.10 2.20
C GLY A 23 17.55 14.08 1.05
N GLY A 24 18.24 14.40 -0.05
CA GLY A 24 18.44 13.49 -1.18
C GLY A 24 19.20 12.23 -0.81
N LEU A 25 20.23 12.35 0.03
CA LEU A 25 20.97 11.20 0.56
C LEU A 25 20.12 10.37 1.52
N ALA A 26 19.43 11.00 2.47
CA ALA A 26 18.53 10.31 3.40
C ALA A 26 17.41 9.56 2.66
N TYR A 27 16.87 10.18 1.60
CA TYR A 27 15.92 9.53 0.70
C TYR A 27 16.57 8.31 0.02
N ALA A 28 17.70 8.45 -0.66
CA ALA A 28 18.40 7.34 -1.34
C ALA A 28 18.76 6.14 -0.42
N LEU A 29 18.98 6.42 0.86
CA LEU A 29 19.31 5.40 1.86
C LEU A 29 18.07 4.73 2.48
N SER A 30 16.91 5.38 2.44
CA SER A 30 15.67 4.89 3.06
C SER A 30 14.70 4.22 2.09
N GLN A 31 14.86 4.47 0.79
CA GLN A 31 13.98 3.92 -0.24
C GLN A 31 14.23 2.42 -0.51
N PRO A 32 13.18 1.68 -0.95
CA PRO A 32 13.31 0.29 -1.40
C PRO A 32 14.28 0.17 -2.60
N ARG A 33 14.82 -1.04 -2.77
CA ARG A 33 15.84 -1.35 -3.79
C ARG A 33 15.47 -2.60 -4.58
N GLY A 34 16.31 -2.96 -5.56
CA GLY A 34 16.09 -4.17 -6.37
C GLY A 34 15.03 -4.01 -7.46
N PHE A 35 14.74 -2.78 -7.88
CA PHE A 35 13.91 -2.51 -9.07
C PHE A 35 14.74 -2.63 -10.35
N SER A 36 14.10 -3.02 -11.45
CA SER A 36 14.75 -3.06 -12.77
C SER A 36 15.02 -1.64 -13.28
N VAL A 37 16.16 -1.43 -13.93
CA VAL A 37 16.59 -0.12 -14.48
C VAL A 37 15.51 0.60 -15.31
N PRO A 38 14.76 -0.06 -16.21
CA PRO A 38 13.73 0.63 -17.00
C PRO A 38 12.44 0.95 -16.22
N SER A 39 12.30 0.53 -14.95
CA SER A 39 11.08 0.76 -14.18
C SER A 39 10.99 2.18 -13.62
N ALA A 40 9.76 2.68 -13.51
CA ALA A 40 9.45 3.94 -12.84
C ALA A 40 9.95 3.97 -11.38
N ALA A 41 9.79 2.86 -10.67
CA ALA A 41 10.25 2.69 -9.29
C ALA A 41 11.78 2.80 -9.17
N PHE A 42 12.56 2.34 -10.15
CA PHE A 42 14.01 2.54 -10.14
C PHE A 42 14.39 4.02 -10.22
N PHE A 43 13.76 4.76 -11.14
CA PHE A 43 13.97 6.21 -11.24
C PHE A 43 13.65 6.91 -9.92
N GLU A 44 12.46 6.64 -9.37
CA GLU A 44 12.01 7.28 -8.14
C GLU A 44 12.89 6.93 -6.95
N HIS A 45 13.18 5.65 -6.72
CA HIS A 45 13.79 5.20 -5.46
C HIS A 45 15.32 5.21 -5.49
N GLN A 46 15.95 5.04 -6.66
CA GLN A 46 17.40 4.86 -6.78
C GLN A 46 18.10 6.00 -7.54
N VAL A 47 17.39 6.78 -8.37
CA VAL A 47 18.00 7.85 -9.17
C VAL A 47 17.70 9.23 -8.58
N LEU A 48 16.45 9.50 -8.17
CA LEU A 48 16.02 10.83 -7.75
C LEU A 48 16.82 11.38 -6.57
N GLY A 49 16.97 10.60 -5.50
CA GLY A 49 17.71 11.01 -4.29
C GLY A 49 19.16 11.39 -4.60
N PRO A 50 19.96 10.50 -5.23
CA PRO A 50 21.32 10.84 -5.65
C PRO A 50 21.40 12.02 -6.61
N LEU A 51 20.47 12.14 -7.57
CA LEU A 51 20.42 13.27 -8.49
C LEU A 51 20.23 14.60 -7.75
N VAL A 52 19.26 14.66 -6.83
CA VAL A 52 19.02 15.85 -5.98
C VAL A 52 20.26 16.19 -5.15
N ALA A 53 20.92 15.17 -4.58
CA ALA A 53 22.12 15.39 -3.78
C ALA A 53 23.29 15.93 -4.62
N VAL A 54 23.53 15.37 -5.81
CA VAL A 54 24.57 15.84 -6.73
C VAL A 54 24.28 17.27 -7.18
N LEU A 55 23.06 17.59 -7.60
CA LEU A 55 22.69 18.95 -8.00
C LEU A 55 22.90 19.95 -6.85
N ALA A 56 22.55 19.57 -5.63
CA ALA A 56 22.75 20.40 -4.46
C ALA A 56 24.25 20.64 -4.15
N LEU A 57 25.09 19.62 -4.29
CA LEU A 57 26.55 19.76 -4.16
C LEU A 57 27.14 20.66 -5.25
N VAL A 58 26.65 20.54 -6.50
CA VAL A 58 27.05 21.44 -7.60
C VAL A 58 26.66 22.88 -7.31
N LEU A 59 25.48 23.11 -6.72
CA LEU A 59 25.08 24.45 -6.27
C LEU A 59 26.03 24.98 -5.19
N GLY A 60 26.34 24.18 -4.16
CA GLY A 60 27.29 24.55 -3.12
C GLY A 60 28.67 24.90 -3.69
N PHE A 61 29.20 24.07 -4.60
CA PHE A 61 30.45 24.33 -5.30
C PHE A 61 30.41 25.64 -6.11
N ALA A 62 29.32 25.89 -6.85
CA ALA A 62 29.15 27.10 -7.62
C ALA A 62 29.13 28.36 -6.74
N LEU A 63 28.52 28.29 -5.56
CA LEU A 63 28.49 29.38 -4.58
C LEU A 63 29.87 29.68 -3.99
N VAL A 64 30.62 28.64 -3.60
CA VAL A 64 31.98 28.78 -3.04
C VAL A 64 32.96 29.32 -4.07
N THR A 65 32.90 28.80 -5.29
CA THR A 65 33.80 29.19 -6.40
C THR A 65 33.31 30.41 -7.18
N ARG A 66 32.20 31.04 -6.74
CA ARG A 66 31.60 32.23 -7.35
C ARG A 66 31.27 32.06 -8.84
N ARG A 67 30.84 30.86 -9.24
CA ARG A 67 30.38 30.54 -10.60
C ARG A 67 28.90 30.88 -10.77
N GLU A 68 28.59 32.17 -10.86
CA GLU A 68 27.21 32.69 -10.83
C GLU A 68 26.27 32.05 -11.87
N LYS A 69 26.73 31.84 -13.12
CA LYS A 69 25.93 31.21 -14.18
C LYS A 69 25.52 29.78 -13.84
N LEU A 70 26.46 29.00 -13.27
CA LEU A 70 26.20 27.62 -12.86
C LEU A 70 25.25 27.59 -11.66
N GLY A 71 25.48 28.46 -10.67
CA GLY A 71 24.59 28.61 -9.52
C GLY A 71 23.17 28.97 -9.95
N ALA A 72 23.02 29.96 -10.82
CA ALA A 72 21.71 30.37 -11.36
C ALA A 72 21.00 29.23 -12.08
N ALA A 73 21.70 28.48 -12.93
CA ALA A 73 21.13 27.35 -13.66
C ALA A 73 20.62 26.25 -12.72
N VAL A 74 21.42 25.85 -11.71
CA VAL A 74 21.00 24.81 -10.76
C VAL A 74 19.86 25.29 -9.85
N THR A 75 19.90 26.55 -9.38
CA THR A 75 18.80 27.15 -8.62
C THR A 75 17.51 27.20 -9.44
N ALA A 76 17.59 27.55 -10.72
CA ALA A 76 16.45 27.54 -11.63
C ALA A 76 15.89 26.12 -11.84
N ALA A 77 16.77 25.11 -11.96
CA ALA A 77 16.34 23.71 -12.05
C ALA A 77 15.59 23.26 -10.78
N PHE A 78 16.09 23.58 -9.59
CA PHE A 78 15.35 23.32 -8.34
C PHE A 78 14.01 24.07 -8.29
N ALA A 79 13.96 25.31 -8.74
CA ALA A 79 12.71 26.06 -8.84
C ALA A 79 11.69 25.36 -9.73
N GLY A 80 12.08 24.94 -10.93
CA GLY A 80 11.20 24.21 -11.85
C GLY A 80 10.73 22.87 -11.28
N PHE A 81 11.65 22.11 -10.67
CA PHE A 81 11.34 20.84 -10.02
C PHE A 81 10.29 21.00 -8.92
N TRP A 82 10.55 21.87 -7.94
CA TRP A 82 9.64 22.06 -6.80
C TRP A 82 8.34 22.72 -7.21
N PHE A 83 8.35 23.61 -8.21
CA PHE A 83 7.13 24.19 -8.75
C PHE A 83 6.20 23.08 -9.23
N VAL A 84 6.67 22.18 -10.09
CA VAL A 84 5.83 21.09 -10.64
C VAL A 84 5.42 20.11 -9.55
N VAL A 85 6.36 19.69 -8.69
CA VAL A 85 6.06 18.72 -7.62
C VAL A 85 4.99 19.26 -6.67
N ALA A 86 5.18 20.50 -6.20
CA ALA A 86 4.27 21.14 -5.26
C ALA A 86 2.93 21.52 -5.90
N ALA A 87 2.93 22.06 -7.13
CA ALA A 87 1.71 22.43 -7.83
C ALA A 87 0.81 21.21 -8.03
N PHE A 88 1.37 20.13 -8.59
CA PHE A 88 0.57 18.93 -8.85
C PHE A 88 0.02 18.35 -7.56
N GLY A 89 0.84 18.21 -6.52
CA GLY A 89 0.38 17.69 -5.23
C GLY A 89 -0.68 18.57 -4.57
N TRP A 90 -0.56 19.89 -4.68
CA TRP A 90 -1.56 20.83 -4.15
C TRP A 90 -2.87 20.78 -4.93
N PHE A 91 -2.83 20.77 -6.27
CA PHE A 91 -4.04 20.78 -7.11
C PHE A 91 -4.77 19.43 -7.16
N THR A 92 -4.05 18.32 -7.01
CA THR A 92 -4.65 16.98 -7.07
C THR A 92 -4.91 16.35 -5.71
N GLY A 93 -4.23 16.85 -4.66
CA GLY A 93 -4.36 16.31 -3.32
C GLY A 93 -5.59 16.83 -2.58
N THR A 94 -6.21 15.96 -1.81
CA THR A 94 -7.40 16.25 -1.01
C THR A 94 -7.08 16.41 0.48
N THR A 95 -5.89 16.01 0.91
CA THR A 95 -5.50 16.00 2.33
C THR A 95 -4.98 17.34 2.84
N SER A 96 -4.87 17.49 4.16
CA SER A 96 -4.20 18.65 4.79
C SER A 96 -2.71 18.73 4.42
N TYR A 97 -2.02 17.58 4.26
CA TYR A 97 -0.63 17.54 3.84
C TYR A 97 -0.43 18.11 2.43
N ALA A 98 -1.37 17.84 1.52
CA ALA A 98 -1.36 18.45 0.18
C ALA A 98 -1.41 19.98 0.23
N ARG A 99 -2.16 20.56 1.18
CA ARG A 99 -2.23 22.02 1.36
C ARG A 99 -0.92 22.62 1.84
N LEU A 100 -0.12 21.87 2.61
CA LEU A 100 1.21 22.33 3.04
C LEU A 100 2.19 22.50 1.87
N LEU A 101 1.89 21.93 0.70
CA LEU A 101 2.69 22.11 -0.52
C LEU A 101 2.65 23.56 -1.06
N VAL A 102 1.76 24.43 -0.55
CA VAL A 102 1.83 25.87 -0.82
C VAL A 102 3.20 26.47 -0.43
N LEU A 103 3.84 25.94 0.63
CA LEU A 103 5.14 26.42 1.11
C LEU A 103 6.28 26.12 0.12
N PRO A 104 6.53 24.87 -0.31
CA PRO A 104 7.52 24.59 -1.35
C PRO A 104 7.14 25.22 -2.70
N PHE A 105 5.84 25.39 -3.01
CA PHE A 105 5.41 26.11 -4.19
C PHE A 105 5.86 27.58 -4.16
N ALA A 106 5.61 28.30 -3.05
CA ALA A 106 6.08 29.67 -2.85
C ALA A 106 7.62 29.77 -2.85
N ALA A 107 8.29 28.80 -2.22
CA ALA A 107 9.75 28.73 -2.24
C ALA A 107 10.31 28.56 -3.66
N ALA A 108 9.61 27.83 -4.54
CA ALA A 108 9.99 27.67 -5.94
C ALA A 108 10.02 29.03 -6.68
N PHE A 109 9.05 29.91 -6.44
CA PHE A 109 9.06 31.27 -7.01
C PHE A 109 10.21 32.12 -6.47
N LEU A 110 10.52 32.01 -5.18
CA LEU A 110 11.67 32.70 -4.59
C LEU A 110 12.97 32.23 -5.23
N LEU A 111 13.15 30.92 -5.42
CA LEU A 111 14.31 30.35 -6.11
C LEU A 111 14.39 30.83 -7.58
N ALA A 112 13.27 30.89 -8.29
CA ALA A 112 13.23 31.40 -9.66
C ALA A 112 13.65 32.89 -9.73
N ALA A 113 13.14 33.71 -8.82
CA ALA A 113 13.51 35.12 -8.71
C ALA A 113 15.01 35.30 -8.39
N LEU A 114 15.56 34.47 -7.50
CA LEU A 114 16.99 34.48 -7.17
C LEU A 114 17.85 34.05 -8.36
N ALA A 115 17.46 32.98 -9.07
CA ALA A 115 18.16 32.54 -10.27
C ALA A 115 18.17 33.63 -11.36
N HIS A 116 17.04 34.30 -11.58
CA HIS A 116 16.95 35.42 -12.52
C HIS A 116 17.84 36.61 -12.11
N ARG A 117 17.90 36.92 -10.81
CA ARG A 117 18.78 37.96 -10.28
C ARG A 117 20.25 37.62 -10.50
N MET A 118 20.65 36.37 -10.32
CA MET A 118 22.02 35.89 -10.54
C MET A 118 22.38 35.82 -12.03
N HIS A 119 21.39 35.61 -12.92
CA HIS A 119 21.62 35.57 -14.36
C HIS A 119 20.47 36.22 -15.15
N ARG A 120 20.69 37.46 -15.59
CA ARG A 120 19.67 38.28 -16.27
C ARG A 120 19.25 37.77 -17.66
N ARG A 121 20.03 36.87 -18.28
CA ARG A 121 19.65 36.29 -19.58
C ARG A 121 18.61 35.21 -19.37
N ALA A 122 17.39 35.45 -19.87
CA ALA A 122 16.25 34.55 -19.72
C ALA A 122 16.57 33.10 -20.12
N VAL A 123 17.27 32.87 -21.23
CA VAL A 123 17.61 31.52 -21.72
C VAL A 123 18.41 30.70 -20.69
N GLY A 124 19.33 31.32 -19.97
CA GLY A 124 20.17 30.62 -18.97
C GLY A 124 19.45 30.30 -17.66
N VAL A 125 18.19 30.70 -17.51
CA VAL A 125 17.32 30.42 -16.35
C VAL A 125 16.14 29.55 -16.78
N VAL A 126 15.53 29.84 -17.93
CA VAL A 126 14.35 29.13 -18.43
C VAL A 126 14.68 27.69 -18.81
N LEU A 127 15.76 27.42 -19.55
CA LEU A 127 16.08 26.05 -19.96
C LEU A 127 16.35 25.12 -18.77
N PRO A 128 17.17 25.52 -17.76
CA PRO A 128 17.33 24.70 -16.56
C PRO A 128 16.04 24.55 -15.75
N ALA A 129 15.21 25.60 -15.64
CA ALA A 129 13.91 25.49 -14.98
C ALA A 129 12.98 24.48 -15.69
N LEU A 130 12.93 24.49 -17.02
CA LEU A 130 12.20 23.50 -17.79
C LEU A 130 12.75 22.08 -17.58
N ALA A 131 14.08 21.91 -17.56
CA ALA A 131 14.69 20.61 -17.27
C ALA A 131 14.31 20.11 -15.86
N GLY A 132 14.35 20.99 -14.86
CA GLY A 132 13.89 20.67 -13.51
C GLY A 132 12.39 20.33 -13.45
N ALA A 133 11.56 21.09 -14.16
CA ALA A 133 10.13 20.84 -14.29
C ALA A 133 9.83 19.47 -14.93
N LEU A 134 10.59 19.07 -15.95
CA LEU A 134 10.49 17.75 -16.57
C LEU A 134 10.86 16.62 -15.59
N ILE A 135 11.91 16.81 -14.78
CA ILE A 135 12.27 15.86 -13.71
C ILE A 135 11.12 15.78 -12.69
N GLY A 136 10.57 16.91 -12.26
CA GLY A 136 9.44 16.97 -11.33
C GLY A 136 8.17 16.29 -11.87
N ALA A 137 7.89 16.47 -13.17
CA ALA A 137 6.82 15.74 -13.85
C ALA A 137 7.11 14.24 -13.92
N GLY A 138 8.38 13.85 -14.13
CA GLY A 138 8.84 12.46 -14.09
C GLY A 138 8.60 11.80 -12.73
N VAL A 139 8.81 12.52 -11.62
CA VAL A 139 8.49 12.03 -10.27
C VAL A 139 7.00 11.75 -10.11
N TRP A 140 6.14 12.64 -10.60
CA TRP A 140 4.70 12.41 -10.55
C TRP A 140 4.24 11.26 -11.45
N ALA A 141 4.86 11.12 -12.62
CA ALA A 141 4.62 9.99 -13.50
C ALA A 141 5.07 8.67 -12.85
N SER A 142 6.18 8.66 -12.11
CA SER A 142 6.69 7.45 -11.45
C SER A 142 5.91 7.07 -10.19
N ALA A 143 5.41 8.06 -9.46
CA ALA A 143 4.62 7.87 -8.25
C ALA A 143 3.17 7.40 -8.53
N ARG A 144 2.72 7.46 -9.79
CA ARG A 144 1.40 6.96 -10.18
C ARG A 144 1.37 5.44 -10.15
N ALA A 145 0.26 4.90 -9.65
CA ALA A 145 0.05 3.46 -9.64
C ALA A 145 0.19 2.87 -11.06
N PRO A 146 0.89 1.74 -11.22
CA PRO A 146 0.91 1.00 -12.49
C PRO A 146 -0.50 0.54 -12.86
N ARG A 147 -0.73 0.08 -14.09
CA ARG A 147 -2.05 -0.46 -14.47
C ARG A 147 -2.43 -1.63 -13.56
N ALA A 148 -3.73 -1.84 -13.36
CA ALA A 148 -4.20 -2.97 -12.59
C ALA A 148 -3.75 -4.30 -13.23
N SER A 149 -3.26 -5.19 -12.38
CA SER A 149 -2.76 -6.52 -12.73
C SER A 149 -3.43 -7.64 -11.93
N THR A 150 -4.40 -7.28 -11.09
CA THR A 150 -5.32 -8.22 -10.46
C THR A 150 -6.25 -8.81 -11.51
N VAL A 151 -6.61 -10.08 -11.38
CA VAL A 151 -7.45 -10.79 -12.35
C VAL A 151 -8.80 -11.10 -11.71
N PRO A 152 -9.87 -10.33 -11.97
CA PRO A 152 -11.21 -10.70 -11.50
C PRO A 152 -11.65 -12.02 -12.12
N SER A 153 -12.39 -12.82 -11.37
CA SER A 153 -12.93 -14.10 -11.85
C SER A 153 -13.97 -13.91 -12.99
N ASN A 154 -14.58 -12.73 -13.09
CA ASN A 154 -15.58 -12.34 -14.09
C ASN A 154 -16.80 -13.27 -14.20
N HIS A 155 -17.09 -14.04 -13.14
CA HIS A 155 -18.39 -14.68 -13.02
C HIS A 155 -19.49 -13.62 -12.94
N ALA A 156 -20.67 -13.97 -13.46
CA ALA A 156 -21.84 -13.11 -13.32
C ALA A 156 -22.02 -12.77 -11.83
N PRO A 157 -22.20 -11.48 -11.47
CA PRO A 157 -22.43 -11.11 -10.08
C PRO A 157 -23.58 -11.94 -9.53
N LYS A 158 -23.40 -12.50 -8.32
CA LYS A 158 -24.52 -13.05 -7.55
C LYS A 158 -25.42 -11.88 -7.18
N SER A 159 -26.36 -11.55 -8.08
CA SER A 159 -27.28 -10.42 -7.95
C SER A 159 -28.65 -10.89 -7.49
N GLY A 160 -29.31 -10.08 -6.66
CA GLY A 160 -30.76 -10.14 -6.52
C GLY A 160 -31.34 -11.10 -5.48
N THR A 161 -30.55 -11.69 -4.58
CA THR A 161 -31.12 -12.45 -3.47
C THR A 161 -31.65 -11.47 -2.41
N THR A 162 -32.97 -11.43 -2.26
CA THR A 162 -33.61 -10.76 -1.12
C THR A 162 -33.05 -11.41 0.13
N ILE A 163 -32.35 -10.64 0.97
CA ILE A 163 -31.82 -11.15 2.24
C ILE A 163 -33.03 -11.53 3.11
N PRO A 164 -33.20 -12.82 3.45
CA PRO A 164 -34.35 -13.25 4.25
C PRO A 164 -34.35 -12.56 5.60
N GLU A 165 -35.53 -12.28 6.14
CA GLU A 165 -35.63 -11.86 7.55
C GLU A 165 -35.38 -13.08 8.44
N GLY A 166 -34.49 -12.95 9.43
CA GLY A 166 -34.22 -14.01 10.39
C GLY A 166 -32.92 -13.82 11.16
N ASP A 167 -32.73 -14.63 12.20
CA ASP A 167 -31.49 -14.66 12.96
C ASP A 167 -30.34 -15.14 12.05
N ALA A 168 -29.35 -14.28 11.83
CA ALA A 168 -28.18 -14.54 10.98
C ALA A 168 -27.14 -15.38 11.73
N ALA A 169 -27.59 -16.52 12.28
CA ALA A 169 -26.78 -17.43 13.07
C ALA A 169 -27.05 -18.90 12.69
N LEU A 170 -25.97 -19.69 12.68
CA LEU A 170 -25.97 -21.14 12.51
C LEU A 170 -25.26 -21.79 13.69
N ARG A 171 -25.70 -22.99 14.04
CA ARG A 171 -25.04 -23.83 15.03
C ARG A 171 -25.09 -25.29 14.61
N LYS A 172 -23.97 -25.99 14.74
CA LYS A 172 -23.88 -27.43 14.50
C LYS A 172 -22.78 -28.02 15.38
N GLY A 173 -23.19 -28.81 16.38
CA GLY A 173 -22.28 -29.24 17.44
C GLY A 173 -21.72 -28.04 18.21
N ASP A 174 -20.40 -27.97 18.31
CA ASP A 174 -19.66 -26.91 18.99
C ASP A 174 -19.36 -25.70 18.08
N LEU A 175 -19.62 -25.82 16.77
CA LEU A 175 -19.51 -24.71 15.84
C LEU A 175 -20.72 -23.79 15.95
N ARG A 176 -20.44 -22.51 16.13
CA ARG A 176 -21.39 -21.41 15.99
C ARG A 176 -20.87 -20.43 14.97
N VAL A 177 -21.74 -20.01 14.05
CA VAL A 177 -21.41 -19.01 13.03
C VAL A 177 -22.46 -17.93 13.07
N ARG A 178 -22.07 -16.66 12.99
CA ARG A 178 -23.00 -15.53 12.93
C ARG A 178 -22.41 -14.37 12.14
N VAL A 179 -23.28 -13.48 11.64
CA VAL A 179 -22.84 -12.23 11.01
C VAL A 179 -23.02 -11.08 11.99
N GLU A 180 -21.94 -10.35 12.27
CA GLU A 180 -21.91 -9.18 13.15
C GLU A 180 -21.26 -8.00 12.45
N GLY A 181 -22.00 -6.91 12.25
CA GLY A 181 -21.46 -5.76 11.54
C GLY A 181 -21.05 -6.13 10.11
N ALA A 182 -19.78 -5.88 9.76
CA ALA A 182 -19.19 -6.26 8.47
C ALA A 182 -18.36 -7.56 8.55
N SER A 183 -18.59 -8.38 9.59
CA SER A 183 -17.80 -9.58 9.87
C SER A 183 -18.67 -10.84 9.94
N VAL A 184 -18.12 -11.97 9.48
CA VAL A 184 -18.57 -13.32 9.81
C VAL A 184 -17.76 -13.80 11.00
N VAL A 185 -18.43 -14.16 12.09
CA VAL A 185 -17.82 -14.64 13.33
C VAL A 185 -18.07 -16.14 13.44
N VAL A 186 -16.97 -16.90 13.53
CA VAL A 186 -16.98 -18.35 13.77
C VAL A 186 -16.42 -18.62 15.16
N GLU A 187 -17.18 -19.30 16.00
CA GLU A 187 -16.81 -19.73 17.34
C GLU A 187 -16.81 -21.26 17.39
N ALA A 188 -15.74 -21.82 17.96
CA ALA A 188 -15.52 -23.26 18.08
C ALA A 188 -14.86 -23.57 19.44
N GLY A 189 -15.66 -23.99 20.42
CA GLY A 189 -15.17 -24.12 21.79
C GLY A 189 -14.59 -22.79 22.30
N PRO A 190 -13.32 -22.73 22.75
CA PRO A 190 -12.69 -21.49 23.20
C PRO A 190 -12.19 -20.60 22.06
N HIS A 191 -12.18 -21.06 20.81
CA HIS A 191 -11.58 -20.34 19.69
C HIS A 191 -12.61 -19.48 18.95
N ARG A 192 -12.19 -18.28 18.55
CA ARG A 192 -13.02 -17.33 17.79
C ARG A 192 -12.23 -16.78 16.60
N ALA A 193 -12.82 -16.89 15.42
CA ALA A 193 -12.36 -16.22 14.20
C ALA A 193 -13.38 -15.14 13.80
N GLU A 194 -12.93 -13.89 13.69
CA GLU A 194 -13.71 -12.79 13.14
C GLU A 194 -13.16 -12.45 11.76
N ILE A 195 -14.00 -12.59 10.74
CA ILE A 195 -13.60 -12.57 9.35
C ILE A 195 -14.33 -11.42 8.69
N VAL A 196 -13.62 -10.50 8.04
CA VAL A 196 -14.19 -9.50 7.14
C VAL A 196 -13.97 -10.02 5.72
N PRO A 197 -14.94 -10.75 5.14
CA PRO A 197 -14.75 -11.41 3.85
C PRO A 197 -15.13 -10.45 2.71
N SER A 198 -14.56 -9.26 2.69
CA SER A 198 -14.82 -8.26 1.64
C SER A 198 -13.63 -7.34 1.45
N PHE A 199 -13.66 -6.54 0.39
CA PHE A 199 -12.65 -5.49 0.21
C PHE A 199 -12.73 -4.44 1.32
N ASP A 200 -11.61 -4.25 2.03
CA ASP A 200 -11.43 -3.21 3.04
C ASP A 200 -10.18 -2.39 2.70
N TYR A 201 -10.40 -1.15 2.23
CA TYR A 201 -9.34 -0.23 1.84
C TYR A 201 -9.27 0.97 2.79
N ASP A 202 -8.13 1.11 3.46
CA ASP A 202 -7.89 2.23 4.39
C ASP A 202 -7.60 3.55 3.68
N ALA A 203 -6.94 3.46 2.52
CA ALA A 203 -6.45 4.63 1.80
C ALA A 203 -6.51 4.40 0.29
N VAL A 204 -7.59 4.91 -0.31
CA VAL A 204 -7.81 4.99 -1.75
C VAL A 204 -7.48 6.41 -2.23
N ALA A 205 -6.61 6.54 -3.23
CA ALA A 205 -6.35 7.78 -3.95
C ALA A 205 -7.09 7.77 -5.29
N ASP A 206 -8.10 8.62 -5.48
CA ASP A 206 -8.89 8.65 -6.71
C ASP A 206 -8.06 9.09 -7.93
N GLY A 207 -7.00 9.88 -7.69
CA GLY A 207 -6.02 10.25 -8.72
C GLY A 207 -4.92 9.22 -8.99
N CYS A 208 -4.92 8.07 -8.30
CA CYS A 208 -3.89 7.02 -8.37
C CYS A 208 -2.47 7.52 -8.11
N GLY A 209 -2.34 8.56 -7.28
CA GLY A 209 -1.08 9.12 -6.83
C GLY A 209 -0.68 8.61 -5.44
N LEU A 210 -0.03 9.47 -4.66
CA LEU A 210 0.41 9.15 -3.30
C LEU A 210 -0.72 9.37 -2.28
N THR A 211 -0.99 8.38 -1.42
CA THR A 211 -2.07 8.43 -0.42
C THR A 211 -1.87 9.48 0.67
N VAL A 212 -0.63 9.91 0.91
CA VAL A 212 -0.37 11.03 1.83
C VAL A 212 -0.97 12.34 1.32
N LEU A 213 -1.13 12.48 0.00
CA LEU A 213 -1.66 13.69 -0.64
C LEU A 213 -3.14 13.56 -0.98
N ASP A 214 -3.61 12.34 -1.28
CA ASP A 214 -5.02 12.05 -1.58
C ASP A 214 -5.42 10.71 -0.97
N HIS A 215 -6.29 10.71 0.05
CA HIS A 215 -6.87 9.47 0.54
C HIS A 215 -8.30 9.63 1.06
N ARG A 216 -9.06 8.57 0.86
CA ARG A 216 -10.30 8.26 1.59
C ARG A 216 -10.34 6.78 1.91
N ALA A 217 -11.10 6.39 2.93
CA ALA A 217 -11.40 4.98 3.15
C ALA A 217 -12.49 4.50 2.18
N ALA A 218 -12.40 3.24 1.77
CA ALA A 218 -13.46 2.54 1.06
C ALA A 218 -13.70 1.21 1.79
N ARG A 219 -14.70 1.21 2.67
CA ARG A 219 -15.09 0.05 3.47
C ARG A 219 -16.55 -0.25 3.26
N VAL A 220 -16.90 -1.53 3.22
CA VAL A 220 -18.29 -1.96 3.11
C VAL A 220 -18.97 -1.69 4.47
N PRO A 221 -20.17 -1.08 4.49
CA PRO A 221 -20.92 -0.90 5.74
C PRO A 221 -21.31 -2.25 6.36
N PRO A 222 -21.87 -2.26 7.58
CA PRO A 222 -22.44 -3.48 8.17
C PRO A 222 -23.33 -4.25 7.19
N PHE A 223 -23.14 -5.57 7.13
CA PHE A 223 -23.90 -6.43 6.25
C PHE A 223 -25.36 -6.52 6.70
N ARG A 224 -26.25 -6.53 5.71
CA ARG A 224 -27.59 -7.11 5.89
C ARG A 224 -27.42 -8.61 5.81
N ALA A 225 -27.90 -9.34 6.81
CA ALA A 225 -27.76 -10.79 6.86
C ALA A 225 -29.05 -11.47 7.31
N GLY A 226 -29.24 -12.70 6.83
CA GLY A 226 -30.44 -13.48 7.04
C GLY A 226 -30.17 -14.96 6.84
N ARG A 227 -31.12 -15.80 7.23
CA ARG A 227 -30.99 -17.25 7.14
C ARG A 227 -31.80 -17.81 5.97
N GLU A 228 -31.16 -18.63 5.15
CA GLU A 228 -31.77 -19.37 4.04
C GLU A 228 -31.48 -20.87 4.23
N GLY A 229 -32.43 -21.59 4.85
CA GLY A 229 -32.25 -23.00 5.21
C GLY A 229 -31.08 -23.21 6.18
N ASP A 230 -30.06 -23.93 5.73
CA ASP A 230 -28.82 -24.23 6.48
C ASP A 230 -27.66 -23.27 6.17
N ARG A 231 -27.98 -22.13 5.54
CA ARG A 231 -27.01 -21.10 5.17
C ARG A 231 -27.36 -19.75 5.79
N ILE A 232 -26.34 -18.95 6.09
CA ILE A 232 -26.50 -17.51 6.30
C ILE A 232 -26.16 -16.85 4.98
N VAL A 233 -27.03 -15.98 4.48
CA VAL A 233 -26.74 -15.12 3.34
C VAL A 233 -26.57 -13.69 3.83
N PHE A 234 -25.62 -12.97 3.24
CA PHE A 234 -25.34 -11.60 3.62
C PHE A 234 -24.98 -10.74 2.42
N ALA A 235 -25.25 -9.44 2.52
CA ALA A 235 -24.92 -8.48 1.48
C ALA A 235 -24.58 -7.12 2.06
N GLY A 236 -23.71 -6.39 1.36
CA GLY A 236 -23.34 -5.01 1.67
C GLY A 236 -22.94 -4.27 0.41
N GLU A 237 -23.11 -2.96 0.38
CA GLU A 237 -22.67 -2.16 -0.77
C GLU A 237 -22.22 -0.76 -0.34
N ASN A 238 -21.36 -0.16 -1.14
CA ASN A 238 -21.02 1.25 -1.08
C ASN A 238 -20.79 1.79 -2.50
N ALA A 239 -20.17 2.96 -2.64
CA ALA A 239 -19.91 3.56 -3.94
C ALA A 239 -18.95 2.73 -4.83
N ASP A 240 -18.06 1.94 -4.23
CA ASP A 240 -16.97 1.25 -4.89
C ASP A 240 -17.20 -0.27 -5.01
N PHE A 241 -17.96 -0.86 -4.07
CA PHE A 241 -18.13 -2.29 -3.91
C PHE A 241 -19.59 -2.70 -3.78
N GLU A 242 -19.90 -3.88 -4.31
CA GLU A 242 -21.11 -4.64 -4.02
C GLU A 242 -20.71 -6.05 -3.61
N VAL A 243 -21.16 -6.47 -2.43
CA VAL A 243 -20.77 -7.73 -1.79
C VAL A 243 -22.00 -8.57 -1.59
N PHE A 244 -21.90 -9.83 -2.00
CA PHE A 244 -22.87 -10.87 -1.66
C PHE A 244 -22.12 -12.12 -1.19
N GLY A 245 -22.53 -12.67 -0.05
CA GLY A 245 -21.90 -13.86 0.48
C GLY A 245 -22.87 -14.84 1.11
N ALA A 246 -22.40 -16.07 1.26
CA ALA A 246 -23.09 -17.15 1.94
C ALA A 246 -22.13 -17.87 2.88
N VAL A 247 -22.65 -18.34 4.01
CA VAL A 247 -21.90 -19.12 4.99
C VAL A 247 -22.65 -20.41 5.28
N GLU A 248 -21.94 -21.53 5.26
CA GLU A 248 -22.47 -22.86 5.58
C GLU A 248 -21.51 -23.66 6.47
N ILE A 249 -22.07 -24.56 7.29
CA ILE A 249 -21.28 -25.49 8.11
C ILE A 249 -21.25 -26.88 7.45
N LEU A 250 -20.10 -27.21 6.88
CA LEU A 250 -19.81 -28.47 6.20
C LEU A 250 -19.37 -29.53 7.22
N GLY A 251 -20.34 -30.28 7.75
CA GLY A 251 -20.05 -31.31 8.77
C GLY A 251 -19.94 -30.75 10.18
N ALA A 252 -19.08 -31.34 11.02
CA ALA A 252 -18.98 -30.99 12.45
C ALA A 252 -17.86 -29.97 12.76
N SER A 253 -16.88 -29.81 11.86
CA SER A 253 -15.65 -29.03 12.12
C SER A 253 -15.29 -28.03 11.02
N THR A 254 -16.03 -27.98 9.90
CA THR A 254 -15.67 -27.12 8.77
C THR A 254 -16.74 -26.07 8.52
N THR A 255 -16.32 -24.80 8.42
CA THR A 255 -17.15 -23.68 7.93
C THR A 255 -16.65 -23.27 6.56
N ARG A 256 -17.57 -23.08 5.61
CA ARG A 256 -17.29 -22.49 4.30
C ARG A 256 -17.98 -21.14 4.19
N ILE A 257 -17.23 -20.13 3.80
CA ILE A 257 -17.73 -18.80 3.47
C ILE A 257 -17.44 -18.58 1.98
N GLU A 258 -18.47 -18.33 1.18
CA GLU A 258 -18.33 -17.95 -0.22
C GLU A 258 -18.77 -16.51 -0.38
N VAL A 259 -17.93 -15.67 -0.99
CA VAL A 259 -18.24 -14.26 -1.22
C VAL A 259 -17.94 -13.87 -2.65
N SER A 260 -18.89 -13.20 -3.27
CA SER A 260 -18.74 -12.46 -4.52
C SER A 260 -18.62 -10.98 -4.17
N THR A 261 -17.53 -10.32 -4.58
CA THR A 261 -17.43 -8.85 -4.50
C THR A 261 -17.23 -8.27 -5.88
N THR A 262 -18.15 -7.43 -6.32
CA THR A 262 -18.03 -6.64 -7.54
C THR A 262 -17.38 -5.31 -7.24
N VAL A 263 -16.20 -5.08 -7.83
CA VAL A 263 -15.48 -3.81 -7.83
C VAL A 263 -15.99 -2.97 -8.99
N ARG A 264 -16.70 -1.87 -8.70
CA ARG A 264 -17.45 -1.09 -9.69
C ARG A 264 -16.56 -0.27 -10.64
N ARG A 265 -15.37 0.11 -10.18
CA ARG A 265 -14.39 0.92 -10.92
C ARG A 265 -12.98 0.55 -10.51
N GLU A 266 -11.99 0.94 -11.30
CA GLU A 266 -10.59 0.79 -10.89
C GLU A 266 -10.33 1.60 -9.60
N LEU A 267 -9.70 0.95 -8.62
CA LEU A 267 -9.37 1.56 -7.33
C LEU A 267 -7.87 1.54 -7.13
N CYS A 268 -7.33 2.67 -6.70
CA CYS A 268 -5.90 2.85 -6.46
C CYS A 268 -5.67 2.98 -4.96
N ALA A 269 -5.14 1.95 -4.31
CA ALA A 269 -5.05 1.86 -2.86
C ALA A 269 -3.63 1.57 -2.37
N HIS A 270 -3.29 2.07 -1.17
CA HIS A 270 -2.02 1.76 -0.49
C HIS A 270 -2.14 0.46 0.33
N LEU A 271 -3.18 0.37 1.15
CA LEU A 271 -3.51 -0.78 1.99
C LEU A 271 -4.89 -1.29 1.62
N GLY A 272 -4.97 -2.57 1.28
CA GLY A 272 -6.24 -3.17 0.92
C GLY A 272 -6.23 -4.69 0.97
N SER A 273 -7.20 -5.27 1.65
CA SER A 273 -7.39 -6.73 1.73
C SER A 273 -8.71 -7.14 1.10
N ILE A 274 -8.75 -8.34 0.50
CA ILE A 274 -10.01 -9.01 0.11
C ILE A 274 -10.57 -9.88 1.24
N VAL A 275 -9.70 -10.29 2.18
CA VAL A 275 -10.08 -10.92 3.45
C VAL A 275 -9.19 -10.36 4.54
N ALA A 276 -9.78 -9.90 5.63
CA ALA A 276 -9.09 -9.69 6.89
C ALA A 276 -9.67 -10.68 7.91
N MET A 277 -8.82 -11.31 8.71
CA MET A 277 -9.25 -12.29 9.72
C MET A 277 -8.52 -12.01 11.02
N ARG A 278 -9.27 -11.89 12.10
CA ARG A 278 -8.76 -11.79 13.46
C ARG A 278 -9.04 -13.07 14.21
N LEU A 279 -8.02 -13.66 14.82
CA LEU A 279 -8.16 -14.84 15.68
C LEU A 279 -8.10 -14.42 17.15
N SER A 280 -8.93 -15.02 17.98
CA SER A 280 -8.96 -14.72 19.41
C SER A 280 -9.44 -15.92 20.20
N GLN A 281 -9.21 -15.92 21.51
CA GLN A 281 -9.82 -16.85 22.45
C GLN A 281 -10.99 -16.16 23.16
N LEU A 282 -12.07 -16.89 23.42
CA LEU A 282 -13.19 -16.39 24.22
C LEU A 282 -12.72 -16.12 25.66
N ARG A 283 -13.20 -15.02 26.26
CA ARG A 283 -12.83 -14.61 27.62
C ARG A 283 -13.02 -15.76 28.61
N GLY A 284 -11.96 -16.10 29.34
CA GLY A 284 -11.95 -17.16 30.37
C GLY A 284 -11.22 -18.45 29.97
N ALA A 285 -10.70 -18.54 28.74
CA ALA A 285 -9.69 -19.54 28.38
C ALA A 285 -8.30 -19.01 28.80
N ASP A 286 -7.65 -19.69 29.75
CA ASP A 286 -6.36 -19.29 30.32
C ASP A 286 -5.22 -19.32 29.28
N ASP A 287 -4.32 -18.34 29.42
CA ASP A 287 -3.05 -18.11 28.71
C ASP A 287 -3.16 -17.92 27.18
N GLY A 288 -3.27 -16.66 26.74
CA GLY A 288 -3.18 -16.21 25.32
C GLY A 288 -1.86 -16.51 24.58
N ARG A 289 -1.08 -17.51 25.03
CA ARG A 289 0.11 -18.07 24.38
C ARG A 289 -0.23 -18.89 23.14
N GLU A 290 -1.40 -19.53 23.06
CA GLU A 290 -1.76 -20.37 21.91
C GLU A 290 -2.11 -19.56 20.64
N LEU A 291 -2.50 -18.29 20.80
CA LEU A 291 -2.70 -17.37 19.67
C LEU A 291 -1.37 -16.95 19.01
N GLN A 292 -0.23 -17.18 19.66
CA GLN A 292 1.07 -16.70 19.18
C GLN A 292 1.79 -17.67 18.24
N THR A 293 1.31 -18.92 18.10
CA THR A 293 1.95 -19.92 17.23
C THR A 293 1.18 -20.08 15.93
N ALA A 294 1.41 -19.16 14.98
CA ALA A 294 0.95 -19.32 13.61
C ALA A 294 1.97 -20.11 12.77
N SER A 295 1.48 -20.83 11.77
CA SER A 295 2.32 -21.46 10.74
C SER A 295 1.64 -21.43 9.38
N ILE A 296 2.46 -21.42 8.31
CA ILE A 296 2.02 -21.55 6.93
C ILE A 296 2.66 -22.78 6.31
N ASN A 297 1.87 -23.74 5.87
CA ASN A 297 2.35 -24.99 5.27
C ASN A 297 3.41 -25.71 6.13
N GLY A 298 3.32 -25.58 7.46
CA GLY A 298 4.28 -26.15 8.41
C GLY A 298 5.48 -25.25 8.75
N PHE A 299 5.70 -24.15 8.04
CA PHE A 299 6.71 -23.14 8.42
C PHE A 299 6.20 -22.27 9.56
N SER A 300 7.02 -22.05 10.59
CA SER A 300 6.69 -21.09 11.66
C SER A 300 6.46 -19.70 11.09
N TRP A 301 5.38 -19.04 11.50
CA TRP A 301 5.01 -17.71 11.07
C TRP A 301 4.92 -16.76 12.27
N PRO A 302 6.05 -16.16 12.69
CA PRO A 302 6.02 -15.19 13.79
C PRO A 302 5.19 -13.97 13.39
N SER A 303 4.50 -13.38 14.38
CA SER A 303 3.53 -12.30 14.17
C SER A 303 4.14 -10.94 13.79
N GLY A 304 5.47 -10.86 13.69
CA GLY A 304 6.18 -9.68 13.20
C GLY A 304 5.94 -8.46 14.08
N ASP A 305 6.32 -8.54 15.36
CA ASP A 305 6.25 -7.41 16.29
C ASP A 305 7.13 -6.24 15.82
N ALA A 306 6.88 -5.05 16.39
CA ALA A 306 7.62 -3.84 16.05
C ALA A 306 9.15 -4.02 16.18
N GLY A 307 9.83 -4.15 15.04
CA GLY A 307 11.29 -4.31 14.95
C GLY A 307 11.76 -5.68 14.49
N GLU A 308 10.90 -6.69 14.52
CA GLU A 308 11.21 -8.01 13.97
C GLU A 308 11.06 -8.03 12.44
N PRO A 309 11.85 -8.85 11.72
CA PRO A 309 11.66 -9.03 10.30
C PRO A 309 10.27 -9.59 9.97
N ALA A 310 9.55 -8.91 9.09
CA ALA A 310 8.24 -9.36 8.61
C ALA A 310 8.39 -10.68 7.85
N HIS A 311 7.41 -11.56 8.09
CA HIS A 311 7.24 -12.82 7.38
C HIS A 311 5.92 -12.76 6.62
N PHE A 312 5.93 -13.13 5.35
CA PHE A 312 4.75 -13.01 4.51
C PHE A 312 4.80 -14.01 3.35
N VAL A 313 3.63 -14.30 2.79
CA VAL A 313 3.49 -15.04 1.53
C VAL A 313 3.32 -14.04 0.41
N ALA A 314 4.08 -14.19 -0.68
CA ALA A 314 3.94 -13.34 -1.87
C ALA A 314 4.43 -14.09 -3.11
N PHE A 315 4.21 -13.51 -4.29
CA PHE A 315 4.84 -14.00 -5.50
C PHE A 315 6.21 -13.34 -5.72
N ARG A 316 7.12 -14.09 -6.32
CA ARG A 316 8.32 -13.57 -6.97
C ARG A 316 8.34 -14.08 -8.41
N GLY A 317 7.87 -13.26 -9.34
CA GLY A 317 7.49 -13.74 -10.67
C GLY A 317 6.23 -14.61 -10.58
N ASP A 318 6.29 -15.84 -11.11
CA ASP A 318 5.17 -16.79 -11.05
C ASP A 318 5.20 -17.74 -9.85
N GLU A 319 6.29 -17.73 -9.07
CA GLU A 319 6.46 -18.60 -7.93
C GLU A 319 5.89 -17.95 -6.66
N LEU A 320 4.99 -18.66 -5.99
CA LEU A 320 4.47 -18.31 -4.68
C LEU A 320 5.39 -18.88 -3.59
N GLY A 321 5.83 -18.02 -2.67
CA GLY A 321 6.77 -18.40 -1.62
C GLY A 321 6.49 -17.73 -0.29
N PHE A 322 7.05 -18.31 0.77
CA PHE A 322 7.14 -17.71 2.09
C PHE A 322 8.45 -16.96 2.20
N PHE A 323 8.38 -15.67 2.52
CA PHE A 323 9.54 -14.78 2.54
C PHE A 323 9.71 -14.14 3.90
N ARG A 324 10.97 -13.81 4.20
CA ARG A 324 11.37 -13.03 5.36
C ARG A 324 12.10 -11.77 4.90
N ALA A 325 11.69 -10.62 5.41
CA ALA A 325 12.42 -9.37 5.24
C ALA A 325 13.78 -9.41 5.94
N THR A 326 14.68 -8.50 5.57
CA THR A 326 15.97 -8.38 6.28
C THR A 326 15.81 -7.56 7.57
N ARG A 327 14.96 -6.53 7.54
CA ARG A 327 14.71 -5.64 8.69
C ARG A 327 13.30 -5.09 8.63
N ALA A 328 12.51 -5.28 9.69
CA ALA A 328 11.09 -4.90 9.71
C ALA A 328 10.41 -5.37 8.41
N GLU A 329 9.74 -4.49 7.67
CA GLU A 329 9.11 -4.82 6.38
C GLU A 329 9.99 -4.53 5.15
N LYS A 330 11.27 -4.21 5.35
CA LYS A 330 12.17 -3.76 4.28
C LYS A 330 13.03 -4.93 3.75
N GLY A 331 13.12 -5.02 2.44
CA GLY A 331 13.98 -5.97 1.74
C GLY A 331 15.48 -5.69 1.92
N PRO A 332 16.38 -6.56 1.44
CA PRO A 332 16.12 -7.76 0.63
C PRO A 332 15.28 -8.82 1.34
N PHE A 333 14.63 -9.69 0.57
CA PHE A 333 13.76 -10.74 1.10
C PHE A 333 14.33 -12.13 0.84
N THR A 334 14.52 -12.90 1.91
CA THR A 334 14.99 -14.29 1.88
C THR A 334 13.79 -15.23 1.73
N ALA A 335 13.83 -16.12 0.74
CA ALA A 335 12.85 -17.20 0.64
C ALA A 335 13.10 -18.21 1.77
N ILE A 336 12.08 -18.50 2.57
CA ILE A 336 12.09 -19.55 3.58
C ILE A 336 11.67 -20.88 2.95
N GLY A 337 10.68 -20.84 2.06
CA GLY A 337 10.17 -22.02 1.38
C GLY A 337 9.19 -21.67 0.27
N LYS A 338 8.93 -22.65 -0.59
CA LYS A 338 7.92 -22.56 -1.65
C LYS A 338 6.54 -22.93 -1.10
N ILE A 339 5.49 -22.26 -1.58
CA ILE A 339 4.10 -22.53 -1.22
C ILE A 339 3.31 -22.79 -2.50
N ASP A 340 2.72 -23.97 -2.63
CA ASP A 340 1.82 -24.26 -3.76
C ASP A 340 0.41 -23.70 -3.48
N GLU A 341 -0.12 -23.99 -2.29
CA GLU A 341 -1.40 -23.46 -1.80
C GLU A 341 -1.25 -23.03 -0.33
N PRO A 342 -1.59 -21.77 0.01
CA PRO A 342 -1.48 -21.29 1.39
C PRO A 342 -2.45 -22.00 2.34
N LEU A 343 -1.90 -22.71 3.32
CA LEU A 343 -2.61 -23.32 4.44
C LEU A 343 -2.08 -22.74 5.74
N ILE A 344 -2.86 -21.86 6.37
CA ILE A 344 -2.51 -21.26 7.65
C ILE A 344 -3.04 -22.14 8.77
N THR A 345 -2.24 -22.33 9.80
CA THR A 345 -2.65 -22.92 11.07
C THR A 345 -2.38 -21.91 12.17
N ALA A 346 -3.44 -21.47 12.86
CA ALA A 346 -3.34 -20.53 13.97
C ALA A 346 -4.63 -20.58 14.81
N GLY A 347 -4.53 -20.31 16.11
CA GLY A 347 -5.68 -20.10 17.00
C GLY A 347 -6.74 -21.22 17.00
N GLY A 348 -6.32 -22.49 16.89
CA GLY A 348 -7.22 -23.66 16.83
C GLY A 348 -7.82 -23.94 15.45
N PHE A 349 -7.48 -23.15 14.43
CA PHE A 349 -8.03 -23.26 13.09
C PHE A 349 -7.00 -23.67 12.04
N ARG A 350 -7.47 -24.30 10.97
CA ARG A 350 -6.79 -24.41 9.67
C ARG A 350 -7.57 -23.57 8.66
N ILE A 351 -6.89 -22.63 8.01
CA ILE A 351 -7.49 -21.62 7.14
C ILE A 351 -6.95 -21.77 5.72
N ARG A 352 -7.85 -21.80 4.74
CA ARG A 352 -7.51 -21.74 3.30
C ARG A 352 -8.37 -20.70 2.59
N VAL A 353 -7.76 -19.97 1.66
CA VAL A 353 -8.43 -19.04 0.75
C VAL A 353 -7.99 -19.36 -0.70
N PRO A 354 -8.44 -20.47 -1.27
CA PRO A 354 -7.90 -21.02 -2.52
C PRO A 354 -7.97 -20.04 -3.70
N SER A 355 -9.06 -19.29 -3.82
CA SER A 355 -9.28 -18.40 -4.97
C SER A 355 -8.41 -17.14 -4.95
N TRP A 356 -7.72 -16.83 -3.85
CA TRP A 356 -6.85 -15.65 -3.76
C TRP A 356 -5.71 -15.70 -4.79
N LYS A 357 -5.06 -16.87 -4.92
CA LYS A 357 -3.84 -17.05 -5.74
C LYS A 357 -4.07 -16.70 -7.22
N GLU A 358 -5.24 -17.02 -7.74
CA GLU A 358 -5.59 -16.83 -9.15
C GLU A 358 -5.93 -15.38 -9.48
N GLN A 359 -6.36 -14.60 -8.49
CA GLN A 359 -6.86 -13.25 -8.67
C GLN A 359 -5.85 -12.17 -8.22
N ALA A 360 -4.89 -12.54 -7.38
CA ALA A 360 -3.85 -11.65 -6.85
C ALA A 360 -2.87 -11.17 -7.93
N SER A 361 -2.44 -9.92 -7.79
CA SER A 361 -1.45 -9.28 -8.64
C SER A 361 -0.08 -9.93 -8.44
N ARG A 362 0.55 -10.31 -9.57
CA ARG A 362 1.94 -10.79 -9.63
C ARG A 362 2.94 -9.69 -9.98
N GLU A 363 2.45 -8.51 -10.34
CA GLU A 363 3.32 -7.37 -10.66
C GLU A 363 4.15 -6.97 -9.44
N PRO A 364 5.41 -6.55 -9.61
CA PRO A 364 6.24 -6.08 -8.52
C PRO A 364 5.59 -4.94 -7.74
N SER A 365 5.71 -5.00 -6.42
CA SER A 365 5.27 -3.93 -5.52
C SER A 365 6.23 -2.74 -5.65
N PRO A 366 5.72 -1.51 -5.89
CA PRO A 366 6.56 -0.31 -5.95
C PRO A 366 7.20 0.04 -4.60
N THR A 367 6.70 -0.49 -3.48
CA THR A 367 7.22 -0.21 -2.14
C THR A 367 8.10 -1.31 -1.58
N ALA A 368 7.93 -2.56 -2.03
CA ALA A 368 8.74 -3.69 -1.54
C ALA A 368 10.10 -3.77 -2.25
N GLY A 369 10.09 -3.64 -3.59
CA GLY A 369 11.24 -3.93 -4.43
C GLY A 369 11.61 -5.42 -4.47
N TRP A 370 12.79 -5.73 -5.00
CA TRP A 370 13.36 -7.09 -5.06
C TRP A 370 12.45 -8.16 -5.69
N GLY A 371 11.56 -7.74 -6.60
CA GLY A 371 10.65 -8.63 -7.34
C GLY A 371 9.51 -9.24 -6.51
N ILE A 372 9.28 -8.76 -5.28
CA ILE A 372 8.10 -9.17 -4.50
C ILE A 372 6.84 -8.53 -5.09
N SER A 373 5.80 -9.32 -5.29
CA SER A 373 4.54 -8.88 -5.87
C SER A 373 3.71 -7.96 -4.97
N GLN A 374 2.71 -7.31 -5.56
CA GLN A 374 1.68 -6.54 -4.85
C GLN A 374 0.66 -7.44 -4.13
N GLY A 375 0.41 -8.64 -4.65
CA GLY A 375 -0.38 -9.65 -3.96
C GLY A 375 0.42 -10.28 -2.82
N ALA A 376 -0.14 -10.31 -1.61
CA ALA A 376 0.50 -10.87 -0.43
C ALA A 376 -0.50 -11.46 0.57
N ILE A 377 0.01 -12.33 1.45
CA ILE A 377 -0.67 -12.72 2.70
C ILE A 377 0.23 -12.35 3.86
N GLU A 378 -0.30 -11.57 4.79
CA GLU A 378 0.45 -11.00 5.91
C GLU A 378 -0.19 -11.39 7.25
N HIS A 379 0.63 -11.39 8.30
CA HIS A 379 0.26 -11.75 9.66
C HIS A 379 0.84 -10.71 10.63
N TYR A 380 -0.02 -10.08 11.42
CA TYR A 380 0.34 -9.06 12.40
C TYR A 380 -0.42 -9.28 13.72
N GLY A 381 0.28 -9.71 14.76
CA GLY A 381 -0.33 -10.06 16.03
C GLY A 381 -1.38 -11.17 15.89
N ASP A 382 -2.65 -10.82 16.04
CA ASP A 382 -3.80 -11.72 15.91
C ASP A 382 -4.54 -11.59 14.56
N TRP A 383 -4.01 -10.79 13.63
CA TRP A 383 -4.61 -10.51 12.33
C TRP A 383 -3.89 -11.17 11.16
N PHE A 384 -4.67 -11.67 10.21
CA PHE A 384 -4.24 -12.18 8.92
C PHE A 384 -4.93 -11.41 7.80
N PHE A 385 -4.17 -11.02 6.79
CA PHE A 385 -4.67 -10.24 5.66
C PHE A 385 -4.32 -10.91 4.34
N TRP A 386 -5.31 -11.06 3.47
CA TRP A 386 -5.11 -11.49 2.09
C TRP A 386 -5.24 -10.26 1.19
N HIS A 387 -4.11 -9.80 0.68
CA HIS A 387 -4.01 -8.66 -0.22
C HIS A 387 -4.03 -9.13 -1.67
N ILE A 388 -4.98 -8.64 -2.47
CA ILE A 388 -5.02 -8.94 -3.90
C ILE A 388 -4.07 -8.03 -4.68
N ALA A 389 -3.95 -6.77 -4.24
CA ALA A 389 -2.93 -5.81 -4.64
C ALA A 389 -2.82 -4.78 -3.50
N ALA A 390 -1.67 -4.75 -2.82
CA ALA A 390 -1.36 -3.76 -1.81
C ALA A 390 0.12 -3.39 -1.85
N THR A 391 0.43 -2.30 -1.19
CA THR A 391 1.80 -1.81 -0.94
C THR A 391 2.18 -1.90 0.54
N SER A 392 1.45 -2.73 1.29
CA SER A 392 1.67 -3.07 2.69
C SER A 392 3.11 -3.55 2.91
N ILE A 393 3.59 -4.46 2.06
CA ILE A 393 5.01 -4.85 2.07
C ILE A 393 5.88 -3.68 1.61
N GLY A 394 6.81 -3.29 2.48
CA GLY A 394 7.86 -2.33 2.16
C GLY A 394 7.59 -0.89 2.59
N ARG A 395 6.40 -0.54 3.12
CA ARG A 395 6.00 0.81 3.61
C ARG A 395 6.27 1.98 2.67
N GLY A 396 5.22 2.69 2.28
CA GLY A 396 5.31 3.90 1.47
C GLY A 396 3.98 4.65 1.45
N TRP A 397 3.81 5.51 0.46
CA TRP A 397 2.53 6.19 0.19
C TRP A 397 2.04 5.90 -1.23
N HIS A 398 2.75 5.06 -1.97
CA HIS A 398 2.36 4.64 -3.31
C HIS A 398 1.05 3.89 -3.28
N THR A 399 0.34 3.96 -4.40
CA THR A 399 -0.85 3.16 -4.64
C THR A 399 -0.57 2.09 -5.67
N VAL A 400 -1.35 1.01 -5.60
CA VAL A 400 -1.47 -0.02 -6.63
C VAL A 400 -2.93 -0.17 -7.02
N ARG A 401 -3.19 -0.71 -8.21
CA ARG A 401 -4.55 -0.73 -8.77
C ARG A 401 -5.20 -2.10 -8.66
N THR A 402 -6.45 -2.09 -8.23
CA THR A 402 -7.36 -3.22 -8.35
C THR A 402 -8.29 -2.98 -9.53
N ALA A 403 -8.35 -3.96 -10.43
CA ALA A 403 -9.16 -3.91 -11.63
C ALA A 403 -10.66 -3.95 -11.27
N PRO A 404 -11.52 -3.29 -12.06
CA PRO A 404 -12.95 -3.50 -11.94
C PRO A 404 -13.33 -4.92 -12.36
N GLY A 405 -14.37 -5.47 -11.74
CA GLY A 405 -14.88 -6.82 -12.03
C GLY A 405 -15.33 -7.57 -10.78
N THR A 406 -15.75 -8.82 -10.97
CA THR A 406 -16.23 -9.68 -9.89
C THR A 406 -15.12 -10.60 -9.37
N TYR A 407 -14.86 -10.51 -8.07
CA TYR A 407 -13.92 -11.36 -7.37
C TYR A 407 -14.67 -12.38 -6.51
N GLU A 408 -14.34 -13.66 -6.68
CA GLU A 408 -14.95 -14.75 -5.92
C GLU A 408 -13.96 -15.24 -4.87
N THR A 409 -14.38 -15.22 -3.62
CA THR A 409 -13.57 -15.56 -2.45
C THR A 409 -14.21 -16.72 -1.72
N THR A 410 -13.54 -17.86 -1.71
CA THR A 410 -13.93 -19.00 -0.86
C THR A 410 -12.98 -19.05 0.32
N ILE A 411 -13.51 -19.02 1.54
CA ILE A 411 -12.76 -19.19 2.78
C ILE A 411 -13.20 -20.51 3.39
N LEU A 412 -12.23 -21.39 3.66
CA LEU A 412 -12.44 -22.65 4.36
C LEU A 412 -11.77 -22.54 5.72
N LEU A 413 -12.55 -22.79 6.77
CA LEU A 413 -12.10 -22.75 8.15
C LEU A 413 -12.41 -24.10 8.81
N GLU A 414 -11.38 -24.87 9.13
CA GLU A 414 -11.51 -26.17 9.81
C GLU A 414 -11.03 -26.04 11.25
N THR A 415 -11.81 -26.53 12.21
CA THR A 415 -11.41 -26.62 13.62
C THR A 415 -10.56 -27.86 13.85
N ARG A 416 -9.54 -27.74 14.71
CA ARG A 416 -8.65 -28.84 15.08
C ARG A 416 -9.13 -29.67 16.26
#